data_AF-A0AB33YZB6-F1
#
_entry.id   AF-A0AB33YZB6-F1
#
_cell.length_a   1.000
_cell.length_b   1.000
_cell.length_c   1.000
_cell.angle_alpha   90.00
_cell.angle_beta   90.00
_cell.angle_gamma   90.00
#
_symmetry.space_group_name_H-M   'P 1'
#
loop_
_entity.id
_entity.type
_entity.pdbx_description
1 polymer ?
#
loop_
_entity_poly.entity_id
_entity_poly.type
_entity_poly.pdbx_seq_one_letter_code
_entity_poly.pdbx_strand_id
1 'polypeptide(L)'
;MADQSLAGITVILLVLVMVSALAVVYVKYDARLMFNQLQKELREQDRLGVEWNRLQLEQNTWSSNNRIEKLARTKLNLQAPTSAQIVYVKVK
;
A
#
# COMPACT_ATOMS: atom_id res chain seq x y z
N MET A 1 43.19 46.66 -21.70
CA MET A 1 43.17 46.01 -20.35
C MET A 1 41.77 45.57 -19.93
N ALA A 2 40.69 46.33 -20.21
CA ALA A 2 39.31 45.95 -19.82
C ALA A 2 38.72 44.74 -20.57
N ASP A 3 39.08 44.50 -21.84
CA ASP A 3 38.51 43.37 -22.59
C ASP A 3 38.99 42.00 -22.10
N GLN A 4 40.22 41.93 -21.57
CA GLN A 4 40.77 40.67 -21.04
C GLN A 4 40.11 40.25 -19.73
N SER A 5 39.67 41.19 -18.89
CA SER A 5 38.95 40.88 -17.64
C SER A 5 37.51 40.42 -17.91
N LEU A 6 36.83 41.02 -18.89
CA LEU A 6 35.48 40.61 -19.31
C LEU A 6 35.46 39.18 -19.88
N ALA A 7 36.46 38.83 -20.69
CA ALA A 7 36.62 37.48 -21.23
C ALA A 7 36.81 36.44 -20.12
N GLY A 8 37.65 36.71 -19.12
CA GLY A 8 37.87 35.82 -17.98
C GLY A 8 36.60 35.57 -17.16
N ILE A 9 35.84 36.63 -16.86
CA ILE A 9 34.57 36.54 -16.12
C ILE A 9 33.55 35.70 -16.90
N THR A 10 33.45 35.90 -18.21
CA THR A 10 32.51 35.15 -19.07
C THR A 10 32.81 33.66 -19.06
N VAL A 11 34.09 33.27 -19.15
CA VAL A 11 34.51 31.87 -19.09
C VAL A 11 34.18 31.26 -17.73
N ILE A 12 34.46 31.96 -16.63
CA ILE A 12 34.12 31.49 -15.28
C ILE A 12 32.63 31.26 -15.14
N LEU A 13 31.81 32.20 -15.62
CA LEU A 13 30.35 32.09 -15.54
C LEU A 13 29.82 30.91 -16.36
N LEU A 14 30.38 30.67 -17.55
CA LEU A 14 30.05 29.52 -18.38
C LEU A 14 30.37 28.21 -17.66
N VAL A 15 31.56 28.10 -17.08
CA VAL A 15 31.95 26.92 -16.29
C VAL A 15 31.00 26.73 -15.10
N LEU A 16 30.64 27.80 -14.40
CA LEU A 16 29.73 27.74 -13.25
C LEU A 16 28.34 27.19 -13.66
N VAL A 17 27.82 27.66 -14.79
CA VAL A 17 26.53 27.20 -15.35
C VAL A 17 26.62 25.73 -15.77
N MET A 18 27.72 25.31 -16.40
CA MET A 18 27.93 23.91 -16.79
C MET A 18 27.98 22.99 -15.56
N VAL A 19 28.72 23.39 -14.53
CA VAL A 19 28.80 22.64 -13.26
C VAL A 19 27.43 22.57 -12.60
N SER A 20 26.68 23.68 -12.58
CA SER A 20 25.32 23.70 -12.05
C SER A 20 24.39 22.75 -12.81
N ALA A 21 24.44 22.76 -14.15
CA ALA A 21 23.62 21.88 -14.97
C ALA A 21 23.90 20.40 -14.68
N LEU A 22 25.18 20.02 -14.58
CA LEU A 22 25.58 18.65 -14.23
C LEU A 22 25.15 18.27 -12.82
N ALA A 23 25.31 19.18 -11.85
CA ALA A 23 24.88 18.94 -10.48
C ALA A 23 23.37 18.69 -10.38
N VAL A 24 22.55 19.45 -11.11
CA VAL A 24 21.09 19.26 -11.14
C VAL A 24 20.72 17.89 -11.72
N VAL A 25 21.37 17.46 -12.81
CA VAL A 25 21.13 16.13 -13.40
C VAL A 25 21.52 15.02 -12.42
N TYR A 26 22.66 15.18 -11.74
CA TYR A 26 23.12 14.21 -10.75
C TYR A 26 22.13 14.07 -9.59
N VAL A 27 21.69 15.18 -9.00
CA VAL A 27 20.71 15.18 -7.90
C VAL A 27 19.36 14.59 -8.35
N LYS A 28 18.91 14.90 -9.57
CA LYS A 28 17.70 14.31 -10.16
C LYS A 28 17.80 12.80 -10.31
N TYR A 29 18.96 12.30 -10.76
CA TYR A 29 19.21 10.87 -10.92
C TYR A 29 19.21 10.15 -9.57
N ASP A 30 19.93 10.69 -8.59
CA ASP A 30 19.99 10.12 -7.25
C ASP A 30 18.61 10.10 -6.57
N ALA A 31 17.87 11.20 -6.65
CA ALA A 31 16.50 11.28 -6.18
C ALA A 31 15.60 10.22 -6.83
N ARG A 32 15.80 9.92 -8.13
CA ARG A 32 15.04 8.87 -8.82
C ARG A 32 15.38 7.47 -8.30
N LEU A 33 16.65 7.20 -7.99
CA LEU A 33 17.06 5.92 -7.41
C LEU A 33 16.47 5.72 -6.02
N MET A 34 16.58 6.73 -5.14
CA MET A 34 16.01 6.70 -3.80
C MET A 34 14.48 6.54 -3.82
N PHE A 35 13.81 7.24 -4.74
CA PHE A 35 12.36 7.10 -4.93
C PHE A 35 11.96 5.69 -5.38
N ASN A 36 12.73 5.09 -6.29
CA ASN A 36 12.47 3.73 -6.75
C ASN A 36 12.61 2.70 -5.62
N GLN A 37 13.58 2.90 -4.71
CA GLN A 37 13.74 2.08 -3.51
C GLN A 37 12.49 2.24 -2.65
N LEU A 38 12.17 3.45 -2.20
CA LEU A 38 10.96 3.71 -1.39
C LEU A 38 9.69 3.06 -1.98
N GLN A 39 9.48 3.18 -3.30
CA GLN A 39 8.35 2.59 -3.99
C GLN A 39 8.34 1.06 -3.98
N LYS A 40 9.48 0.41 -3.85
CA LYS A 40 9.59 -1.05 -3.70
C LYS A 40 9.09 -1.49 -2.33
N GLU A 41 9.56 -0.84 -1.25
CA GLU A 41 9.09 -1.17 0.10
C GLU A 41 7.59 -0.86 0.29
N LEU A 42 7.10 0.26 -0.25
CA LEU A 42 5.66 0.57 -0.22
C LEU A 42 4.81 -0.49 -0.94
N ARG A 43 5.27 -0.98 -2.09
CA ARG A 43 4.57 -2.05 -2.81
C ARG A 43 4.50 -3.34 -2.01
N GLU A 44 5.54 -3.66 -1.25
CA GLU A 44 5.53 -4.83 -0.37
C GLU A 44 4.57 -4.65 0.81
N GLN A 45 4.55 -3.45 1.40
CA GLN A 45 3.58 -3.11 2.43
C GLN A 45 2.14 -3.24 1.93
N ASP A 46 1.84 -2.72 0.75
CA ASP A 46 0.52 -2.85 0.13
C ASP A 46 0.15 -4.32 -0.13
N ARG A 47 1.10 -5.11 -0.64
CA ARG A 47 0.91 -6.56 -0.87
C ARG A 47 0.54 -7.28 0.42
N LEU A 48 1.29 -7.04 1.50
CA LEU A 48 1.01 -7.62 2.82
C LEU A 48 -0.32 -7.15 3.39
N GLY A 49 -0.70 -5.89 3.16
CA GLY A 49 -1.99 -5.34 3.57
C GLY A 49 -3.16 -6.06 2.88
N VAL A 50 -3.06 -6.31 1.57
CA VAL A 50 -4.06 -7.10 0.83
C VAL A 50 -4.13 -8.54 1.35
N GLU A 51 -2.98 -9.17 1.58
CA GLU A 51 -2.91 -10.53 2.11
C GLU A 51 -3.53 -10.63 3.51
N TRP A 52 -3.23 -9.67 4.39
CA TRP A 52 -3.84 -9.55 5.71
C TRP A 52 -5.36 -9.42 5.63
N ASN A 53 -5.86 -8.50 4.79
CA ASN A 53 -7.29 -8.31 4.61
C ASN A 53 -7.98 -9.60 4.12
N ARG A 54 -7.34 -10.32 3.20
CA ARG A 54 -7.82 -11.63 2.71
C ARG A 54 -7.85 -12.66 3.85
N LEU A 55 -6.80 -12.79 4.63
CA LEU A 55 -6.74 -13.71 5.78
C LEU A 55 -7.79 -13.37 6.84
N GLN A 56 -8.06 -12.08 7.07
CA GLN A 56 -9.08 -11.64 8.02
C GLN A 56 -10.49 -12.00 7.52
N LEU A 57 -10.77 -11.87 6.23
CA LEU A 57 -12.03 -12.33 5.62
C LEU A 57 -12.18 -13.86 5.72
N GLU A 58 -11.11 -14.60 5.46
CA GLU A 58 -11.08 -16.04 5.70
C GLU A 58 -11.41 -16.33 7.16
N GLN A 59 -10.66 -15.77 8.13
CA GLN A 59 -10.86 -16.03 9.55
C GLN A 59 -12.26 -15.66 10.06
N ASN A 60 -12.85 -14.55 9.60
CA ASN A 60 -14.22 -14.17 9.96
C ASN A 60 -15.26 -15.19 9.50
N THR A 61 -15.04 -15.80 8.32
CA THR A 61 -15.90 -16.87 7.78
C THR A 61 -15.88 -18.10 8.68
N TRP A 62 -14.72 -18.45 9.27
CA TRP A 62 -14.57 -19.62 10.16
C TRP A 62 -14.89 -19.32 11.64
N SER A 63 -14.64 -18.11 12.14
CA SER A 63 -14.71 -17.79 13.56
C SER A 63 -16.12 -17.41 14.05
N SER A 64 -16.88 -16.64 13.26
CA SER A 64 -18.21 -16.17 13.65
C SER A 64 -19.25 -17.30 13.61
N ASN A 65 -19.45 -17.94 12.45
CA ASN A 65 -20.50 -18.94 12.29
C ASN A 65 -20.19 -20.25 13.02
N ASN A 66 -18.98 -20.77 12.93
CA ASN A 66 -18.66 -22.09 13.49
C ASN A 66 -18.66 -22.07 15.03
N ARG A 67 -18.14 -20.99 15.64
CA ARG A 67 -18.16 -20.86 17.10
C ARG A 67 -19.57 -20.62 17.64
N ILE A 68 -20.39 -19.81 16.97
CA ILE A 68 -21.79 -19.59 17.36
C ILE A 68 -22.60 -20.88 17.18
N GLU A 69 -22.45 -21.59 16.06
CA GLU A 69 -23.16 -22.84 15.80
C GLU A 69 -22.76 -23.93 16.80
N LYS A 70 -21.47 -24.07 17.10
CA LYS A 70 -20.99 -25.01 18.11
C LYS A 70 -21.54 -24.66 19.50
N LEU A 71 -21.53 -23.39 19.89
CA LEU A 71 -22.10 -22.97 21.18
C LEU A 71 -23.62 -23.22 21.23
N ALA A 72 -24.34 -22.94 20.14
CA ALA A 72 -25.77 -23.20 20.01
C ALA A 72 -26.10 -24.69 20.14
N ARG A 73 -25.34 -25.55 19.47
CA ARG A 73 -25.52 -27.02 19.56
C ARG A 73 -25.11 -27.57 20.92
N THR A 74 -24.00 -27.12 21.50
CA THR A 74 -23.44 -27.74 22.72
C THR A 74 -23.99 -27.15 24.02
N LYS A 75 -24.19 -25.82 24.11
CA LYS A 75 -24.72 -25.18 25.33
C LYS A 75 -26.24 -25.05 25.34
N LEU A 76 -26.86 -24.86 24.18
CA LEU A 76 -28.31 -24.65 24.06
C LEU A 76 -29.04 -25.87 23.49
N ASN A 77 -28.33 -26.97 23.18
CA ASN A 77 -28.89 -28.17 22.54
C ASN A 77 -29.72 -27.87 21.28
N LEU A 78 -29.39 -26.76 20.59
CA LEU A 78 -30.11 -26.38 19.38
C LEU A 78 -29.80 -27.37 18.27
N GLN A 79 -30.85 -27.89 17.64
CA GLN A 79 -30.77 -28.79 16.50
C GLN A 79 -31.31 -28.06 15.27
N ALA A 80 -30.79 -28.39 14.09
CA ALA A 80 -31.32 -27.84 12.86
C ALA A 80 -32.78 -28.32 12.69
N PRO A 81 -33.75 -27.42 12.47
CA PRO A 81 -35.14 -27.82 12.34
C PRO A 81 -35.34 -28.67 11.08
N THR A 82 -36.06 -29.77 11.21
CA THR A 82 -36.45 -30.61 10.08
C THR A 82 -37.53 -29.89 9.26
N SER A 83 -37.69 -30.19 7.97
CA SER A 83 -38.67 -29.51 7.08
C SER A 83 -40.10 -29.49 7.64
N ALA A 84 -40.47 -30.45 8.50
CA ALA A 84 -41.77 -30.51 9.18
C ALA A 84 -41.94 -29.50 10.34
N GLN A 85 -40.86 -28.85 10.80
CA GLN A 85 -40.85 -27.89 11.90
C GLN A 85 -40.79 -26.43 11.43
N ILE A 86 -40.73 -26.21 10.11
CA ILE A 86 -40.63 -24.86 9.52
C ILE A 86 -42.05 -24.35 9.21
N VAL A 87 -42.47 -23.29 9.90
CA VAL A 87 -43.75 -22.62 9.66
C VAL A 87 -43.49 -21.30 8.94
N TYR A 88 -44.00 -21.17 7.73
CA TYR A 88 -43.93 -19.92 6.97
C TYR A 88 -44.99 -18.94 7.46
N VAL A 89 -44.54 -17.84 8.09
CA VAL A 89 -45.42 -16.75 8.48
C VAL A 89 -45.41 -15.70 7.38
N LYS A 90 -46.57 -15.45 6.78
CA LYS A 90 -46.73 -14.43 5.75
C LYS A 90 -46.74 -13.06 6.43
N VAL A 91 -45.70 -12.27 6.22
CA VAL A 91 -45.65 -10.88 6.68
C VAL A 91 -46.54 -10.05 5.75
N LYS A 92 -47.43 -9.25 6.35
CA LYS A 92 -48.51 -8.53 5.67
C LYS A 92 -48.01 -7.28 4.96
#